data_AF-A0A933UL94-F1
#
_entry.id   AF-A0A933UL94-F1
#
_cell.length_a   1.000
_cell.length_b   1.000
_cell.length_c   1.000
_cell.angle_alpha   90.00
_cell.angle_beta   90.00
_cell.angle_gamma   90.00
#
_symmetry.space_group_name_H-M   'P 1'
#
loop_
_entity.id
_entity.type
_entity.pdbx_description
1 polymer ?
#
loop_
_entity_poly.entity_id
_entity_poly.type
_entity_poly.pdbx_seq_one_letter_code
_entity_poly.pdbx_strand_id
1 'polypeptide(L)'
;MARNGKIARLPREIREALNRRLQDGEPGGPLLAWLNALPTVLAVLAREFGGCAVSKQNLCEWRAGGFAEWQSRQETLAQARELAADASEIETATDGRLTDHLATVLAARYACALSGWNGEVTEEFRRKLRALRGLCQDIVELRRGDHSGARLQMERERLEGAREKTEEEVLAHFERWARNPQVRDWICQDWISLEERHRRLREMFGQPPEPPVEAAAASGSNPVQPSPTELNPVKPVEPMQPEAGNPSVPRRLPV
;
A
#
# COMPACT_ATOMS: atom_id res chain seq x y z
N MET A 1 14.49 -11.15 -27.12
CA MET A 1 15.29 -12.39 -27.25
C MET A 1 16.16 -12.52 -26.01
N ALA A 2 16.27 -13.72 -25.41
CA ALA A 2 17.16 -13.93 -24.27
C ALA A 2 18.63 -13.90 -24.74
N ARG A 3 19.46 -13.03 -24.16
CA ARG A 3 20.90 -13.03 -24.44
C ARG A 3 21.56 -14.21 -23.75
N ASN A 4 22.23 -15.07 -24.51
CA ASN A 4 22.87 -16.29 -24.01
C ASN A 4 24.39 -16.14 -23.77
N GLY A 5 24.96 -14.96 -23.95
CA GLY A 5 26.40 -14.72 -23.74
C GLY A 5 26.82 -14.75 -22.27
N LYS A 6 28.13 -14.99 -22.02
CA LYS A 6 28.71 -15.09 -20.66
C LYS A 6 28.29 -13.94 -19.73
N ILE A 7 28.41 -12.70 -20.20
CA ILE A 7 28.06 -11.51 -19.42
C ILE A 7 26.56 -11.45 -19.12
N ALA A 8 25.71 -11.93 -20.03
CA ALA A 8 24.25 -11.93 -19.83
C ALA A 8 23.79 -12.89 -18.72
N ARG A 9 24.55 -13.96 -18.47
CA ARG A 9 24.29 -14.95 -17.40
C ARG A 9 24.79 -14.50 -16.03
N LEU A 10 25.54 -13.40 -15.95
CA LEU A 10 26.00 -12.87 -14.69
C LEU A 10 24.83 -12.29 -13.86
N PRO A 11 24.94 -12.34 -12.51
CA PRO A 11 24.02 -11.66 -11.61
C PRO A 11 23.77 -10.21 -12.01
N ARG A 12 22.55 -9.73 -11.75
CA ARG A 12 22.12 -8.40 -12.21
C ARG A 12 23.00 -7.30 -11.64
N GLU A 13 23.44 -7.45 -10.40
CA GLU A 13 24.28 -6.52 -9.65
C GLU A 13 25.65 -6.34 -10.32
N ILE A 14 26.23 -7.43 -10.83
CA ILE A 14 27.52 -7.40 -11.56
C ILE A 14 27.33 -6.77 -12.94
N ARG A 15 26.24 -7.08 -13.64
CA ARG A 15 25.91 -6.44 -14.92
C ARG A 15 25.69 -4.93 -14.75
N GLU A 16 25.03 -4.52 -13.67
CA GLU A 16 24.81 -3.10 -13.34
C GLU A 16 26.13 -2.38 -13.06
N ALA A 17 27.00 -3.00 -12.25
CA ALA A 17 28.33 -2.44 -11.97
C ALA A 17 29.19 -2.34 -13.25
N LEU A 18 29.17 -3.37 -14.10
CA LEU A 18 29.86 -3.36 -15.40
C LEU A 18 29.32 -2.24 -16.30
N ASN A 19 28.00 -2.10 -16.39
CA ASN A 19 27.38 -1.07 -17.23
C ASN A 19 27.71 0.34 -16.74
N ARG A 20 27.72 0.59 -15.42
CA ARG A 20 28.16 1.89 -14.87
C ARG A 20 29.60 2.23 -15.27
N ARG A 21 30.53 1.30 -15.05
CA ARG A 21 31.94 1.51 -15.43
C ARG A 21 32.13 1.71 -16.94
N LEU A 22 31.32 1.01 -17.76
CA LEU A 22 31.30 1.22 -19.21
C LEU A 22 30.79 2.63 -19.57
N GLN A 23 29.78 3.13 -18.86
CA GLN A 23 29.28 4.49 -19.03
C GLN A 23 30.31 5.55 -18.59
N ASP A 24 31.07 5.26 -17.54
CA ASP A 24 32.18 6.10 -17.05
C ASP A 24 33.40 6.08 -17.99
N GLY A 25 33.37 5.28 -19.06
CA GLY A 25 34.42 5.22 -20.06
C GLY A 25 35.62 4.35 -19.69
N GLU A 26 35.49 3.44 -18.70
CA GLU A 26 36.60 2.57 -18.30
C GLU A 26 37.12 1.71 -19.49
N PRO A 27 38.45 1.61 -19.68
CA PRO A 27 39.03 0.81 -20.75
C PRO A 27 38.79 -0.69 -20.56
N GLY A 28 38.69 -1.41 -21.69
CA GLY A 28 38.28 -2.82 -21.67
C GLY A 28 39.24 -3.78 -20.96
N GLY A 29 40.55 -3.52 -20.98
CA GLY A 29 41.55 -4.37 -20.31
C GLY A 29 41.33 -4.43 -18.79
N PRO A 30 41.35 -3.29 -18.08
CA PRO A 30 41.02 -3.22 -16.65
C PRO A 30 39.65 -3.78 -16.30
N LEU A 31 38.62 -3.52 -17.11
CA LEU A 31 37.29 -4.10 -16.93
C LEU A 31 37.29 -5.62 -16.95
N LEU A 32 38.02 -6.23 -17.90
CA LEU A 32 38.13 -7.69 -17.99
C LEU A 32 38.92 -8.28 -16.83
N ALA A 33 39.97 -7.60 -16.38
CA ALA A 33 40.74 -8.02 -15.21
C ALA A 33 39.87 -7.99 -13.95
N TRP A 34 39.11 -6.91 -13.74
CA TRP A 34 38.15 -6.79 -12.65
C TRP A 34 37.07 -7.87 -12.72
N LEU A 35 36.43 -8.05 -13.88
CA LEU A 35 35.33 -8.97 -14.04
C LEU A 35 35.75 -10.43 -13.79
N ASN A 36 36.91 -10.84 -14.32
CA ASN A 36 37.44 -12.20 -14.14
C ASN A 36 38.05 -12.44 -12.75
N ALA A 37 38.32 -11.40 -11.95
CA ALA A 37 38.79 -11.54 -10.57
C ALA A 37 37.66 -11.82 -9.57
N LEU A 38 36.39 -11.58 -9.94
CA LEU A 38 35.26 -11.75 -9.03
C LEU A 38 34.94 -13.24 -8.81
N PRO A 39 34.89 -13.74 -7.55
CA PRO A 39 34.57 -15.13 -7.25
C PRO A 39 33.21 -15.56 -7.83
N THR A 40 32.22 -14.67 -7.77
CA THR A 40 30.87 -14.92 -8.31
C THR A 40 30.90 -15.11 -9.83
N VAL A 41 31.72 -14.35 -10.56
CA VAL A 41 31.87 -14.52 -12.01
C VAL A 41 32.54 -15.85 -12.31
N LEU A 42 33.63 -16.17 -11.62
CA LEU A 42 34.34 -17.45 -11.78
C LEU A 42 33.42 -18.66 -11.52
N ALA A 43 32.57 -18.59 -10.49
CA ALA A 43 31.60 -19.64 -10.18
C ALA A 43 30.58 -19.84 -11.32
N VAL A 44 30.05 -18.76 -11.90
CA VAL A 44 29.13 -18.84 -13.05
C VAL A 44 29.85 -19.40 -14.28
N LEU A 45 31.09 -18.97 -14.53
CA LEU A 45 31.89 -19.47 -15.66
C LEU A 45 32.23 -20.95 -15.52
N ALA A 46 32.57 -21.41 -14.32
CA ALA A 46 32.83 -22.83 -14.04
C ALA A 46 31.58 -23.68 -14.29
N ARG A 47 30.41 -23.21 -13.80
CA ARG A 47 29.14 -23.93 -13.92
C ARG A 47 28.61 -24.00 -15.35
N GLU A 48 28.70 -22.91 -16.12
CA GLU A 48 27.97 -22.77 -17.39
C GLU A 48 28.87 -22.66 -18.63
N PHE A 49 30.17 -22.41 -18.46
CA PHE A 49 31.07 -22.07 -19.56
C PHE A 49 32.44 -22.77 -19.47
N GLY A 50 32.53 -23.87 -18.72
CA GLY A 50 33.75 -24.68 -18.59
C GLY A 50 34.92 -23.96 -17.93
N GLY A 51 34.66 -22.92 -17.13
CA GLY A 51 35.68 -22.12 -16.45
C GLY A 51 36.41 -21.12 -17.35
N CYS A 52 36.05 -21.02 -18.63
CA CYS A 52 36.70 -20.11 -19.56
C CYS A 52 36.41 -18.65 -19.21
N ALA A 53 37.47 -17.85 -19.02
CA ALA A 53 37.39 -16.40 -18.72
C ALA A 53 36.52 -15.62 -19.72
N VAL A 54 35.97 -14.49 -19.27
CA VAL A 54 35.32 -13.50 -20.14
C VAL A 54 36.38 -12.85 -21.01
N SER A 55 36.16 -12.86 -22.33
CA SER A 55 37.11 -12.35 -23.31
C SER A 55 36.75 -10.92 -23.79
N LYS A 56 37.69 -10.28 -24.51
CA LYS A 56 37.44 -9.01 -25.20
C LYS A 56 36.26 -9.10 -26.17
N GLN A 57 36.11 -10.23 -26.86
CA GLN A 57 34.98 -10.47 -27.77
C GLN A 57 33.64 -10.43 -27.02
N ASN A 58 33.55 -11.09 -25.85
CA ASN A 58 32.34 -11.06 -25.04
C ASN A 58 32.00 -9.64 -24.58
N LEU A 59 33.00 -8.83 -24.23
CA LEU A 59 32.79 -7.43 -23.86
C LEU A 59 32.32 -6.57 -25.05
N CYS A 60 32.87 -6.78 -26.24
CA CYS A 60 32.43 -6.10 -27.46
C CYS A 60 30.96 -6.44 -27.81
N GLU A 61 30.59 -7.71 -27.76
CA GLU A 61 29.21 -8.16 -27.98
C GLU A 61 28.25 -7.60 -26.92
N TRP A 62 28.70 -7.53 -25.66
CA TRP A 62 27.92 -6.91 -24.60
C TRP A 62 27.70 -5.43 -24.84
N ARG A 63 28.74 -4.68 -25.25
CA ARG A 63 28.62 -3.25 -25.59
C ARG A 63 27.60 -3.01 -26.69
N ALA A 64 27.67 -3.78 -27.76
CA ALA A 64 26.79 -3.65 -28.92
C ALA A 64 25.31 -3.98 -28.62
N GLY A 65 25.04 -4.70 -27.53
CA GLY A 65 23.69 -5.16 -27.19
C GLY A 65 23.27 -4.82 -25.77
N GLY A 66 23.76 -5.58 -24.79
CA GLY A 66 23.28 -5.51 -23.41
C GLY A 66 23.54 -4.16 -22.73
N PHE A 67 24.67 -3.52 -23.04
CA PHE A 67 24.97 -2.18 -22.57
C PHE A 67 24.14 -1.11 -23.28
N ALA A 68 24.00 -1.19 -24.61
CA ALA A 68 23.18 -0.25 -25.38
C ALA A 68 21.70 -0.26 -24.93
N GLU A 69 21.13 -1.45 -24.69
CA GLU A 69 19.78 -1.55 -24.11
C GLU A 69 19.69 -0.98 -22.70
N TRP A 70 20.72 -1.20 -21.88
CA TRP A 70 20.78 -0.61 -20.55
C TRP A 70 20.85 0.92 -20.62
N GLN A 71 21.64 1.49 -21.55
CA GLN A 71 21.70 2.94 -21.78
C GLN A 71 20.35 3.50 -22.20
N SER A 72 19.67 2.87 -23.17
CA SER A 72 18.32 3.28 -23.60
C SER A 72 17.32 3.26 -22.43
N ARG A 73 17.42 2.26 -21.55
CA ARG A 73 16.62 2.21 -20.33
C ARG A 73 16.97 3.34 -19.36
N GLN A 74 18.26 3.65 -19.16
CA GLN A 74 18.66 4.76 -18.29
C GLN A 74 18.17 6.10 -18.83
N GLU A 75 18.25 6.31 -20.13
CA GLU A 75 17.73 7.50 -20.80
C GLU A 75 16.21 7.62 -20.60
N THR A 76 15.46 6.54 -20.82
CA THR A 76 14.02 6.50 -20.55
C THR A 76 13.70 6.85 -19.09
N LEU A 77 14.46 6.30 -18.14
CA LEU A 77 14.29 6.61 -16.72
C LEU A 77 14.68 8.05 -16.38
N ALA A 78 15.68 8.61 -17.04
CA ALA A 78 16.06 10.01 -16.89
C ALA A 78 14.92 10.92 -17.39
N GLN A 79 14.40 10.68 -18.60
CA GLN A 79 13.26 11.42 -19.13
C GLN A 79 12.03 11.34 -18.22
N ALA A 80 11.74 10.17 -17.65
CA ALA A 80 10.63 10.02 -16.71
C ALA A 80 10.84 10.81 -15.40
N ARG A 81 12.09 10.91 -14.92
CA ARG A 81 12.42 11.70 -13.73
C ARG A 81 12.28 13.21 -13.99
N GLU A 82 12.77 13.68 -15.14
CA GLU A 82 12.60 15.08 -15.55
C GLU A 82 11.11 15.42 -15.69
N LEU A 83 10.32 14.58 -16.35
CA LEU A 83 8.87 14.79 -16.47
C LEU A 83 8.17 14.83 -15.11
N ALA A 84 8.60 13.98 -14.17
CA ALA A 84 8.06 13.99 -12.81
C ALA A 84 8.47 15.26 -12.03
N ALA A 85 9.68 15.76 -12.24
CA ALA A 85 10.14 17.03 -11.67
C ALA A 85 9.32 18.21 -12.25
N ASP A 86 9.17 18.29 -13.57
CA ASP A 86 8.34 19.30 -14.25
C ASP A 86 6.90 19.27 -13.71
N ALA A 87 6.32 18.08 -13.56
CA ALA A 87 4.97 17.92 -13.03
C ALA A 87 4.87 18.44 -11.58
N SER A 88 5.86 18.15 -10.73
CA SER A 88 5.93 18.66 -9.36
C SER A 88 6.08 20.17 -9.29
N GLU A 89 6.88 20.77 -10.20
CA GLU A 89 7.02 22.22 -10.31
C GLU A 89 5.70 22.88 -10.73
N ILE A 90 5.01 22.30 -11.71
CA ILE A 90 3.68 22.76 -12.16
C ILE A 90 2.66 22.64 -11.04
N GLU A 91 2.63 21.52 -10.32
CA GLU A 91 1.73 21.32 -9.19
C GLU A 91 1.95 22.38 -8.11
N THR A 92 3.21 22.66 -7.76
CA THR A 92 3.57 23.71 -6.81
C THR A 92 3.16 25.10 -7.30
N ALA A 93 3.48 25.44 -8.56
CA ALA A 93 3.17 26.73 -9.16
C ALA A 93 1.65 26.98 -9.29
N THR A 94 0.86 25.91 -9.34
CA THR A 94 -0.60 25.98 -9.46
C THR A 94 -1.33 25.71 -8.16
N ASP A 95 -0.61 25.45 -7.06
CA ASP A 95 -1.18 25.07 -5.76
C ASP A 95 -2.15 23.88 -5.90
N GLY A 96 -1.78 22.89 -6.72
CA GLY A 96 -2.60 21.71 -7.02
C GLY A 96 -3.87 21.97 -7.84
N ARG A 97 -4.10 23.21 -8.32
CA ARG A 97 -5.37 23.65 -8.93
C ARG A 97 -5.26 23.91 -10.45
N LEU A 98 -4.35 23.21 -11.14
CA LEU A 98 -4.13 23.38 -12.58
C LEU A 98 -5.42 23.24 -13.40
N THR A 99 -6.26 22.24 -13.10
CA THR A 99 -7.51 22.00 -13.85
C THR A 99 -8.55 23.10 -13.62
N ASP A 100 -8.57 23.73 -12.43
CA ASP A 100 -9.41 24.90 -12.15
C ASP A 100 -8.91 26.16 -12.87
N HIS A 101 -7.59 26.35 -12.95
CA HIS A 101 -6.99 27.43 -13.75
C HIS A 101 -7.33 27.29 -15.24
N LEU A 102 -7.24 26.06 -15.79
CA LEU A 102 -7.63 25.78 -17.18
C LEU A 102 -9.12 26.08 -17.43
N ALA A 103 -10.00 25.67 -16.51
CA ALA A 103 -11.42 25.98 -16.59
C ALA A 103 -11.68 27.50 -16.59
N THR A 104 -10.96 28.24 -15.74
CA THR A 104 -11.04 29.71 -15.66
C THR A 104 -10.62 30.37 -16.97
N VAL A 105 -9.49 29.96 -17.55
CA VAL A 105 -9.01 30.47 -18.86
C VAL A 105 -10.00 30.13 -19.97
N LEU A 106 -10.55 28.92 -19.99
CA LEU A 106 -11.54 28.52 -20.99
C LEU A 106 -12.82 29.36 -20.89
N ALA A 107 -13.33 29.60 -19.67
CA ALA A 107 -14.47 30.46 -19.44
C ALA A 107 -14.22 31.90 -19.96
N ALA A 108 -13.04 32.45 -19.71
CA ALA A 108 -12.64 33.75 -20.25
C ALA A 108 -12.61 33.75 -21.79
N ARG A 109 -12.12 32.68 -22.43
CA ARG A 109 -12.13 32.55 -23.90
C ARG A 109 -13.54 32.47 -24.48
N TYR A 110 -14.48 31.81 -23.80
CA TYR A 110 -15.89 31.86 -24.15
C TYR A 110 -16.45 33.28 -24.04
N ALA A 111 -16.16 33.99 -22.95
CA ALA A 111 -16.60 35.37 -22.76
C ALA A 111 -16.10 36.29 -23.88
N CYS A 112 -14.82 36.20 -24.25
CA CYS A 112 -14.25 36.98 -25.36
C CYS A 112 -14.83 36.60 -26.74
N ALA A 113 -15.19 35.33 -26.95
CA ALA A 113 -15.83 34.92 -28.19
C ALA A 113 -17.25 35.48 -28.31
N LEU A 114 -17.98 35.53 -27.19
CA LEU A 114 -19.34 36.06 -27.12
C LEU A 114 -19.38 37.60 -27.14
N SER A 115 -18.40 38.28 -26.57
CA SER A 115 -18.37 39.76 -26.53
C SER A 115 -18.23 40.39 -27.92
N GLY A 116 -17.58 39.69 -28.86
CA GLY A 116 -17.45 40.12 -30.26
C GLY A 116 -18.55 39.57 -31.17
N TRP A 117 -19.55 38.87 -30.65
CA TRP A 117 -20.57 38.23 -31.46
C TRP A 117 -21.72 39.21 -31.77
N ASN A 118 -21.97 39.42 -33.07
CA ASN A 118 -23.02 40.29 -33.58
C ASN A 118 -24.38 39.58 -33.74
N GLY A 119 -24.52 38.33 -33.29
CA GLY A 119 -25.71 37.50 -33.45
C GLY A 119 -25.71 36.60 -34.69
N GLU A 120 -24.80 36.80 -35.64
CA GLU A 120 -24.71 35.96 -36.84
C GLU A 120 -23.83 34.73 -36.60
N VAL A 121 -24.31 33.56 -37.01
CA VAL A 121 -23.57 32.30 -36.85
C VAL A 121 -22.78 32.02 -38.12
N THR A 122 -21.60 32.62 -38.23
CA THR A 122 -20.66 32.36 -39.33
C THR A 122 -19.95 31.01 -39.18
N GLU A 123 -19.41 30.45 -40.26
CA GLU A 123 -18.62 29.20 -40.18
C GLU A 123 -17.34 29.36 -39.35
N GLU A 124 -16.73 30.54 -39.35
CA GLU A 124 -15.58 30.82 -38.50
C GLU A 124 -15.97 30.79 -37.01
N PHE A 125 -17.07 31.45 -36.65
CA PHE A 125 -17.60 31.42 -35.30
C PHE A 125 -17.97 29.99 -34.87
N ARG A 126 -18.60 29.21 -35.75
CA ARG A 126 -18.87 27.78 -35.51
C ARG A 126 -17.60 26.98 -35.28
N ARG A 127 -16.56 27.16 -36.09
CA ARG A 127 -15.26 26.48 -35.90
C ARG A 127 -14.64 26.82 -34.55
N LYS A 128 -14.63 28.11 -34.18
CA LYS A 128 -14.11 28.58 -32.89
C LYS A 128 -14.87 27.96 -31.72
N LEU A 129 -16.21 27.95 -31.76
CA LEU A 129 -17.02 27.32 -30.72
C LEU A 129 -16.83 25.80 -30.64
N ARG A 130 -16.67 25.11 -31.78
CA ARG A 130 -16.36 23.67 -31.78
C ARG A 130 -15.02 23.37 -31.10
N ALA A 131 -13.98 24.16 -31.39
CA ALA A 131 -12.68 24.00 -30.74
C ALA A 131 -12.76 24.23 -29.22
N LEU A 132 -13.44 25.29 -28.77
CA LEU A 132 -13.65 25.55 -27.34
C LEU A 132 -14.46 24.43 -26.67
N ARG A 133 -15.44 23.85 -27.36
CA ARG A 133 -16.23 22.72 -26.85
C ARG A 133 -15.40 21.46 -26.68
N GLY A 134 -14.49 21.17 -27.62
CA GLY A 134 -13.54 20.07 -27.48
C GLY A 134 -12.68 20.22 -26.23
N LEU A 135 -12.07 21.40 -26.04
CA LEU A 135 -11.27 21.71 -24.85
C LEU A 135 -12.09 21.63 -23.55
N CYS A 136 -13.36 22.03 -23.59
CA CYS A 136 -14.28 21.91 -22.44
C CYS A 136 -14.46 20.45 -22.04
N GLN A 137 -14.63 19.56 -23.01
CA GLN A 137 -14.79 18.13 -22.74
C GLN A 137 -13.54 17.55 -22.09
N ASP A 138 -12.35 17.84 -22.63
CA ASP A 138 -11.08 17.35 -22.09
C ASP A 138 -10.87 17.82 -20.63
N ILE A 139 -11.15 19.10 -20.34
CA ILE A 139 -11.05 19.66 -18.98
C ILE A 139 -12.06 19.02 -18.02
N VAL A 140 -13.28 18.75 -18.48
CA VAL A 140 -14.29 18.07 -17.65
C VAL A 140 -13.86 16.65 -17.32
N GLU A 141 -13.25 15.92 -18.26
CA GLU A 141 -12.72 14.58 -18.03
C GLU A 141 -11.58 14.59 -16.99
N LEU A 142 -10.64 15.54 -17.10
CA LEU A 142 -9.58 15.73 -16.10
C LEU A 142 -10.16 16.02 -14.71
N ARG A 143 -11.07 16.98 -14.60
CA ARG A 143 -11.70 17.35 -13.31
C ARG A 143 -12.48 16.18 -12.71
N ARG A 144 -13.17 15.38 -13.50
CA ARG A 144 -13.84 14.17 -12.99
C ARG A 144 -12.85 13.19 -12.36
N GLY A 145 -11.65 13.06 -12.94
CA GLY A 145 -10.54 12.32 -12.35
C GLY A 145 -10.17 12.87 -10.97
N ASP A 146 -9.92 14.18 -10.87
CA ASP A 146 -9.54 14.85 -9.62
C ASP A 146 -10.56 14.62 -8.50
N HIS A 147 -11.85 14.83 -8.80
CA HIS A 147 -12.93 14.65 -7.82
C HIS A 147 -13.09 13.18 -7.41
N SER A 148 -12.91 12.25 -8.34
CA SER A 148 -12.93 10.81 -8.04
C SER A 148 -11.76 10.42 -7.14
N GLY A 149 -10.57 10.97 -7.40
CA GLY A 149 -9.38 10.80 -6.57
C GLY A 149 -9.58 11.33 -5.14
N ALA A 150 -10.10 12.56 -5.01
CA ALA A 150 -10.41 13.15 -3.71
C ALA A 150 -11.43 12.31 -2.92
N ARG A 151 -12.48 11.79 -3.58
CA ARG A 151 -13.44 10.89 -2.93
C ARG A 151 -12.79 9.60 -2.43
N LEU A 152 -11.98 8.96 -3.27
CA LEU A 152 -11.25 7.75 -2.88
C LEU A 152 -10.29 7.99 -1.71
N GLN A 153 -9.69 9.17 -1.64
CA GLN A 153 -8.81 9.54 -0.54
C GLN A 153 -9.58 9.68 0.78
N MET A 154 -10.71 10.39 0.78
CA MET A 154 -11.58 10.49 1.96
C MET A 154 -12.10 9.12 2.41
N GLU A 155 -12.42 8.22 1.46
CA GLU A 155 -12.82 6.85 1.77
C GLU A 155 -11.69 6.03 2.40
N ARG A 156 -10.45 6.18 1.92
CA ARG A 156 -9.26 5.53 2.53
C ARG A 156 -9.02 6.00 3.94
N GLU A 157 -8.99 7.32 4.17
CA GLU A 157 -8.79 7.91 5.49
C GLU A 157 -9.87 7.46 6.48
N ARG A 158 -11.13 7.36 6.02
CA ARG A 158 -12.23 6.83 6.83
C ARG A 158 -12.02 5.35 7.20
N LEU A 159 -11.53 4.53 6.27
CA LEU A 159 -11.27 3.11 6.52
C LEU A 159 -10.07 2.91 7.45
N GLU A 160 -9.01 3.70 7.29
CA GLU A 160 -7.83 3.70 8.17
C GLU A 160 -8.25 4.10 9.60
N GLY A 161 -8.95 5.22 9.78
CA GLY A 161 -9.45 5.63 11.10
C GLY A 161 -10.48 4.67 11.71
N ALA A 162 -11.16 3.83 10.90
CA ALA A 162 -12.00 2.76 11.41
C ALA A 162 -11.20 1.53 11.87
N ARG A 163 -10.02 1.29 11.29
CA ARG A 163 -9.12 0.18 11.61
C ARG A 163 -8.16 0.51 12.76
N GLU A 164 -7.79 1.78 12.91
CA GLU A 164 -6.83 2.26 13.92
C GLU A 164 -7.43 2.56 15.30
N LYS A 165 -8.70 2.23 15.54
CA LYS A 165 -9.24 2.29 16.90
C LYS A 165 -8.57 1.24 17.76
N THR A 166 -7.58 1.65 18.51
CA THR A 166 -6.89 0.77 19.47
C THR A 166 -7.89 0.29 20.53
N GLU A 167 -7.62 -0.85 21.15
CA GLU A 167 -8.45 -1.32 22.26
C GLU A 167 -8.56 -0.25 23.36
N GLU A 168 -7.49 0.51 23.60
CA GLU A 168 -7.47 1.64 24.55
C GLU A 168 -8.45 2.76 24.17
N GLU A 169 -8.49 3.15 22.90
CA GLU A 169 -9.44 4.18 22.41
C GLU A 169 -10.89 3.70 22.47
N VAL A 170 -11.13 2.42 22.15
CA VAL A 170 -12.45 1.80 22.28
C VAL A 170 -12.88 1.78 23.74
N LEU A 171 -12.00 1.40 24.66
CA LEU A 171 -12.27 1.38 26.10
C LEU A 171 -12.49 2.79 26.66
N ALA A 172 -11.70 3.79 26.24
CA ALA A 172 -11.89 5.18 26.66
C ALA A 172 -13.23 5.75 26.16
N HIS A 173 -13.63 5.42 24.92
CA HIS A 173 -14.93 5.79 24.39
C HIS A 173 -16.07 5.13 25.16
N PHE A 174 -15.93 3.84 25.48
CA PHE A 174 -16.88 3.10 26.30
C PHE A 174 -16.98 3.67 27.72
N GLU A 175 -15.86 3.99 28.38
CA GLU A 175 -15.86 4.58 29.71
C GLU A 175 -16.59 5.93 29.71
N ARG A 176 -16.32 6.79 28.72
CA ARG A 176 -17.04 8.06 28.57
C ARG A 176 -18.54 7.86 28.38
N TRP A 177 -18.94 6.85 27.61
CA TRP A 177 -20.34 6.53 27.38
C TRP A 177 -21.01 5.95 28.64
N ALA A 178 -20.32 5.06 29.37
CA ALA A 178 -20.78 4.45 30.62
C ALA A 178 -20.88 5.45 31.79
N ARG A 179 -20.23 6.62 31.70
CA ARG A 179 -20.44 7.73 32.65
C ARG A 179 -21.81 8.40 32.50
N ASN A 180 -22.52 8.19 31.38
CA ASN A 180 -23.89 8.67 31.23
C ASN A 180 -24.85 7.79 32.05
N PRO A 181 -25.60 8.33 33.03
CA PRO A 181 -26.50 7.56 33.89
C PRO A 181 -27.53 6.73 33.12
N GLN A 182 -28.13 7.28 32.06
CA GLN A 182 -29.14 6.57 31.27
C GLN A 182 -28.55 5.33 30.57
N VAL A 183 -27.34 5.47 30.07
CA VAL A 183 -26.60 4.39 29.41
C VAL A 183 -26.17 3.35 30.42
N ARG A 184 -25.61 3.78 31.56
CA ARG A 184 -25.20 2.90 32.65
C ARG A 184 -26.37 2.09 33.16
N ASP A 185 -27.50 2.75 33.44
CA ASP A 185 -28.68 2.11 33.97
C ASP A 185 -29.26 1.14 32.92
N TRP A 186 -29.20 1.46 31.63
CA TRP A 186 -29.54 0.54 30.53
C TRP A 186 -28.62 -0.68 30.44
N ILE A 187 -27.30 -0.49 30.54
CA ILE A 187 -26.33 -1.61 30.58
C ILE A 187 -26.58 -2.51 31.80
N CYS A 188 -26.97 -1.92 32.93
CA CYS A 188 -27.20 -2.62 34.19
C CYS A 188 -28.63 -3.15 34.37
N GLN A 189 -29.55 -2.94 33.43
CA GLN A 189 -30.98 -3.29 33.58
C GLN A 189 -31.21 -4.78 33.90
N ASP A 190 -30.44 -5.67 33.28
CA ASP A 190 -30.50 -7.12 33.52
C ASP A 190 -29.30 -7.64 34.34
N TRP A 191 -28.50 -6.73 34.90
CA TRP A 191 -27.32 -7.12 35.67
C TRP A 191 -27.73 -7.62 37.05
N ILE A 192 -27.72 -8.94 37.20
CA ILE A 192 -27.85 -9.58 38.50
C ILE A 192 -26.50 -9.47 39.21
N SER A 193 -26.49 -8.92 40.44
CA SER A 193 -25.26 -8.83 41.23
C SER A 193 -24.61 -10.21 41.39
N LEU A 194 -23.28 -10.26 41.53
CA LEU A 194 -22.55 -11.53 41.67
C LEU A 194 -23.08 -12.36 42.85
N GLU A 195 -23.44 -11.71 43.94
CA GLU A 195 -24.05 -12.32 45.13
C GLU A 195 -25.44 -12.91 44.84
N GLU A 196 -26.28 -12.17 44.12
CA GLU A 196 -27.62 -12.63 43.74
C GLU A 196 -27.55 -13.78 42.72
N ARG A 197 -26.57 -13.76 41.81
CA ARG A 197 -26.28 -14.86 40.90
C ARG A 197 -25.81 -16.10 41.67
N HIS A 198 -24.93 -15.94 42.67
CA HIS A 198 -24.49 -17.02 43.54
C HIS A 198 -25.64 -17.57 44.39
N ARG A 199 -26.52 -16.71 44.92
CA ARG A 199 -27.73 -17.13 45.64
C ARG A 199 -28.63 -17.99 44.75
N ARG A 200 -28.92 -17.53 43.54
CA ARG A 200 -29.75 -18.29 42.58
C ARG A 200 -29.14 -19.62 42.17
N LEU A 201 -27.81 -19.66 41.97
CA LEU A 201 -27.10 -20.92 41.72
C LEU A 201 -27.25 -21.87 42.92
N ARG A 202 -27.06 -21.39 44.15
CA ARG A 202 -27.24 -22.19 45.35
C ARG A 202 -28.66 -22.72 45.52
N GLU A 203 -29.67 -21.86 45.31
CA GLU A 203 -31.08 -22.25 45.34
C GLU A 203 -31.41 -23.33 44.31
N MET A 204 -30.91 -23.21 43.07
CA MET A 204 -31.09 -24.24 42.03
C MET A 204 -30.47 -25.59 42.41
N PHE A 205 -29.34 -25.58 43.12
CA PHE A 205 -28.66 -26.80 43.59
C PHE A 205 -29.08 -27.24 45.00
N GLY A 206 -30.13 -26.63 45.58
CA GLY A 206 -30.67 -27.00 46.89
C GLY A 206 -29.72 -26.76 48.06
N GLN A 207 -28.75 -25.87 47.90
CA GLN A 207 -27.79 -25.53 48.95
C GLN A 207 -28.42 -24.52 49.93
N PRO A 208 -28.27 -24.70 51.25
CA PRO A 208 -28.79 -23.76 52.24
C PRO A 208 -28.14 -22.37 52.07
N PRO A 209 -28.85 -21.28 52.44
CA PRO A 209 -28.30 -19.93 52.39
C PRO A 209 -27.02 -19.87 53.21
N GLU A 210 -25.99 -19.19 52.69
CA GLU A 210 -24.76 -18.97 53.45
C GLU A 210 -25.12 -18.32 54.78
N PRO A 211 -24.66 -18.86 55.92
CA PRO A 211 -24.91 -18.24 57.21
C PRO A 211 -24.34 -16.81 57.18
N PRO A 212 -25.00 -15.84 57.83
CA PRO A 212 -24.43 -14.51 58.00
C PRO A 212 -23.05 -14.71 58.62
N VAL A 213 -22.01 -14.16 57.99
CA VAL A 213 -20.68 -14.13 58.58
C VAL A 213 -20.74 -13.11 59.72
N GLU A 214 -21.39 -13.46 60.83
CA GLU A 214 -21.13 -12.85 62.11
C GLU A 214 -19.69 -13.20 62.45
N ALA A 215 -18.88 -12.17 62.67
CA ALA A 215 -17.48 -12.26 63.01
C ALA A 215 -17.30 -13.00 64.35
N ALA A 216 -17.30 -14.34 64.31
CA ALA A 216 -16.83 -15.18 65.40
C ALA A 216 -15.32 -15.36 65.22
N ALA A 217 -14.60 -14.63 66.06
CA ALA A 217 -13.17 -14.76 66.26
C ALA A 217 -12.75 -16.22 66.54
N ALA A 218 -11.68 -16.62 65.86
CA ALA A 218 -10.65 -17.57 66.27
C ALA A 218 -11.10 -18.93 66.87
N SER A 219 -10.95 -19.99 66.07
CA SER A 219 -10.05 -21.08 66.45
C SER A 219 -9.66 -21.95 65.25
N GLY A 220 -8.40 -21.76 64.85
CA GLY A 220 -7.47 -22.80 64.40
C GLY A 220 -7.86 -23.74 63.26
N SER A 221 -7.30 -23.50 62.08
CA SER A 221 -6.59 -24.55 61.35
C SER A 221 -5.58 -23.97 60.36
N ASN A 222 -4.45 -24.65 60.29
CA ASN A 222 -3.16 -24.24 59.75
C ASN A 222 -3.16 -23.81 58.26
N PRO A 223 -2.16 -23.02 57.85
CA PRO A 223 -1.99 -22.58 56.47
C PRO A 223 -1.65 -23.77 55.56
N VAL A 224 -2.50 -24.04 54.58
CA VAL A 224 -2.13 -24.87 53.43
C VAL A 224 -1.21 -24.03 52.56
N GLN A 225 0.05 -24.47 52.45
CA GLN A 225 1.06 -23.92 51.57
C GLN A 225 0.62 -24.00 50.08
N PRO A 226 1.09 -23.08 49.22
CA PRO A 226 0.74 -23.11 47.81
C PRO A 226 1.43 -24.29 47.12
N SER A 227 0.64 -25.23 46.60
CA SER A 227 1.13 -26.22 45.64
C SER A 227 1.36 -25.54 44.28
N PRO A 228 2.48 -25.84 43.58
CA PRO A 228 2.84 -25.17 42.35
C PRO A 228 2.00 -25.71 41.19
N THR A 229 1.28 -24.85 40.48
CA THR A 229 0.73 -25.21 39.17
C THR A 229 1.88 -25.24 38.18
N GLU A 230 2.27 -26.44 37.77
CA GLU A 230 3.22 -26.68 36.69
C GLU A 230 2.78 -25.94 35.41
N LEU A 231 3.67 -25.06 34.94
CA LEU A 231 3.62 -24.45 33.63
C LEU A 231 3.80 -25.54 32.57
N ASN A 232 2.73 -25.91 31.88
CA ASN A 232 2.86 -26.60 30.60
C ASN A 232 3.13 -25.57 29.49
N PRO A 233 4.25 -25.66 28.76
CA PRO A 233 4.52 -24.76 27.64
C PRO A 233 3.59 -25.07 26.46
N VAL A 234 2.89 -24.04 25.99
CA VAL A 234 2.08 -24.06 24.76
C VAL A 234 3.01 -24.26 23.55
N LYS A 235 2.76 -25.30 22.75
CA LYS A 235 3.45 -25.53 21.47
C LYS A 235 3.10 -24.42 20.47
N PRO A 236 4.06 -23.93 19.65
CA PRO A 236 3.77 -23.00 18.57
C PRO A 236 2.92 -23.68 17.49
N VAL A 237 1.86 -23.00 17.03
CA VAL A 237 1.04 -23.41 15.89
C VAL A 237 1.80 -23.06 14.60
N GLU A 238 2.02 -24.05 13.73
CA GLU A 238 2.55 -23.86 12.38
C GLU A 238 1.57 -23.07 11.49
N PRO A 239 2.04 -22.18 10.60
CA PRO A 239 1.18 -21.46 9.68
C PRO A 239 0.65 -22.37 8.56
N MET A 240 -0.68 -22.45 8.44
CA MET A 240 -1.38 -23.10 7.32
C MET A 240 -1.03 -22.42 5.99
N GLN A 241 -0.64 -23.24 5.00
CA GLN A 241 -0.49 -22.82 3.60
C GLN A 241 -1.85 -22.54 2.94
N PRO A 242 -1.93 -21.63 1.95
CA PRO A 242 -3.17 -21.36 1.23
C PRO A 242 -3.39 -22.38 0.10
N GLU A 243 -4.46 -23.18 0.18
CA GLU A 243 -4.94 -23.95 -0.97
C GLU A 243 -5.73 -23.06 -1.94
N ALA A 244 -5.41 -23.21 -3.22
CA ALA A 244 -6.09 -22.57 -4.34
C ALA A 244 -7.45 -23.23 -4.60
N GLY A 245 -8.55 -22.45 -4.47
CA GLY A 245 -9.90 -22.85 -4.82
C GLY A 245 -10.61 -21.80 -5.68
N ASN A 246 -10.95 -22.20 -6.90
CA ASN A 246 -11.54 -21.42 -8.01
C ASN A 246 -12.95 -20.87 -7.68
N PRO A 247 -13.35 -19.64 -8.06
CA PRO A 247 -14.70 -19.14 -7.81
C PRO A 247 -15.68 -19.51 -8.93
N SER A 248 -16.65 -20.38 -8.64
CA SER A 248 -17.85 -20.55 -9.46
C SER A 248 -18.87 -19.43 -9.18
N VAL A 249 -19.13 -18.63 -10.20
CA VAL A 249 -20.15 -17.57 -10.25
C VAL A 249 -21.55 -18.19 -10.42
N PRO A 250 -22.59 -17.76 -9.68
CA PRO A 250 -23.97 -18.17 -9.98
C PRO A 250 -24.59 -17.30 -11.08
N ARG A 251 -25.07 -17.96 -12.13
CA ARG A 251 -25.92 -17.42 -13.21
C ARG A 251 -27.24 -16.86 -12.65
N ARG A 252 -27.60 -15.63 -13.07
CA ARG A 252 -28.98 -15.13 -13.03
C ARG A 252 -29.82 -15.83 -14.10
N LEU A 253 -31.04 -16.22 -13.76
CA LEU A 253 -32.10 -16.62 -14.70
C LEU A 253 -32.96 -15.41 -15.09
N PRO A 254 -33.64 -15.44 -16.25
CA PRO A 254 -34.26 -14.26 -16.87
C PRO A 254 -35.73 -14.08 -16.46
N VAL A 255 -36.16 -12.82 -16.35
CA VAL A 255 -37.49 -12.32 -16.71
C VAL A 255 -37.28 -10.96 -17.38
#